data_AF-A0A1G3QJ04-F1
#
_entry.id   AF-A0A1G3QJ04-F1
#
_cell.length_a   1.000
_cell.length_b   1.000
_cell.length_c   1.000
_cell.angle_alpha   90.00
_cell.angle_beta   90.00
_cell.angle_gamma   90.00
#
_symmetry.space_group_name_H-M   'P 1'
#
loop_
_entity.id
_entity.type
_entity.pdbx_description
1 polymer ?
#
loop_
_entity_poly.entity_id
_entity_poly.type
_entity_poly.pdbx_seq_one_letter_code
_entity_poly.pdbx_strand_id
1 'polypeptide(L)'
;MRLLLTTIISCYCATAGEIIIKIPTGINLEKKDVRAYLPKAIDANTAYDRIEIVIYYFSQGVEKFSFTDNNVMLKSLRKGEIRSLVKIKKNKYLMKALFVNAEGANTEQILSNFAQAIVNTLRLQ
;
A
#
# COMPACT_ATOMS: atom_id res chain seq x y z
N MET A 1 -0.53 -13.48 -59.58
CA MET A 1 -0.39 -12.30 -58.71
C MET A 1 -0.94 -12.68 -57.33
N ARG A 2 -0.08 -13.18 -56.43
CA ARG A 2 -0.47 -13.63 -55.07
C ARG A 2 -0.07 -12.54 -54.08
N LEU A 3 -1.05 -11.78 -53.57
CA LEU A 3 -0.86 -10.83 -52.48
C LEU A 3 -1.12 -11.57 -51.17
N LEU A 4 -0.04 -11.94 -50.48
CA LEU A 4 -0.06 -12.51 -49.13
C LEU A 4 -0.19 -11.35 -48.15
N LEU A 5 -1.42 -11.12 -47.69
CA LEU A 5 -1.74 -10.13 -46.65
C LEU A 5 -1.44 -10.76 -45.28
N THR A 6 -0.21 -10.58 -44.78
CA THR A 6 0.15 -10.95 -43.42
C THR A 6 -0.42 -9.92 -42.44
N THR A 7 -1.57 -10.22 -41.85
CA THR A 7 -2.12 -9.50 -40.70
C THR A 7 -1.29 -9.83 -39.46
N ILE A 8 -0.43 -8.90 -39.05
CA ILE A 8 0.27 -8.95 -37.77
C ILE A 8 -0.78 -8.68 -36.68
N ILE A 9 -1.20 -9.75 -35.99
CA ILE A 9 -1.98 -9.65 -34.76
C ILE A 9 -1.03 -9.15 -33.67
N SER A 10 -0.92 -7.83 -33.53
CA SER A 10 -0.27 -7.20 -32.38
C SER A 10 -1.14 -7.46 -31.15
N CYS A 11 -0.84 -8.54 -30.44
CA CYS A 11 -1.38 -8.80 -29.12
C CYS A 11 -0.78 -7.76 -28.17
N TYR A 12 -1.48 -6.65 -27.96
CA TYR A 12 -1.19 -5.73 -26.87
C TYR A 12 -1.56 -6.43 -25.57
N CYS A 13 -0.63 -7.21 -25.02
CA CYS A 13 -0.70 -7.59 -23.61
C CYS A 13 -0.62 -6.30 -22.80
N ALA A 14 -1.76 -5.86 -22.26
CA ALA A 14 -1.81 -4.77 -21.30
C ALA A 14 -0.89 -5.13 -20.13
N THR A 15 0.22 -4.42 -20.01
CA THR A 15 1.18 -4.60 -18.91
C THR A 15 0.50 -4.17 -17.61
N ALA A 16 0.24 -5.12 -16.73
CA ALA A 16 -0.29 -4.83 -15.39
C ALA A 16 0.70 -3.94 -14.62
N GLY A 17 0.19 -2.88 -14.00
CA GLY A 17 1.01 -1.93 -13.25
C GLY A 17 1.75 -2.60 -12.08
N GLU A 18 3.05 -2.34 -11.96
CA GLU A 18 3.93 -2.93 -10.94
C GLU A 18 3.80 -2.19 -9.59
N ILE A 19 3.62 -2.92 -8.48
CA ILE A 19 3.69 -2.35 -7.13
C ILE A 19 5.04 -2.68 -6.49
N ILE A 20 5.78 -1.64 -6.11
CA ILE A 20 7.08 -1.76 -5.43
C ILE A 20 6.95 -1.23 -4.00
N ILE A 21 7.32 -2.07 -3.02
CA ILE A 21 7.29 -1.71 -1.60
C ILE A 21 8.72 -1.44 -1.11
N LYS A 22 8.95 -0.25 -0.57
CA LYS A 22 10.21 0.19 0.03
C LYS A 22 9.99 0.47 1.52
N ILE A 23 10.78 -0.18 2.35
CA ILE A 23 10.80 -0.01 3.80
C ILE A 23 12.26 0.29 4.17
N PRO A 24 12.57 1.51 4.64
CA PRO A 24 13.90 1.85 5.15
C PRO A 24 14.30 0.97 6.34
N THR A 25 15.61 0.87 6.55
CA THR A 25 16.17 0.20 7.73
C THR A 25 15.72 0.88 9.02
N GLY A 26 15.46 0.11 10.07
CA GLY A 26 15.02 0.61 11.38
C GLY A 26 13.51 0.60 11.60
N ILE A 27 12.71 0.26 10.57
CA ILE A 27 11.27 0.01 10.72
C ILE A 27 11.06 -1.49 10.93
N ASN A 28 10.46 -1.87 12.06
CA ASN A 28 10.14 -3.25 12.39
C ASN A 28 8.87 -3.72 11.65
N LEU A 29 8.95 -3.86 10.33
CA LEU A 29 7.87 -4.30 9.44
C LEU A 29 8.43 -5.02 8.22
N GLU A 30 7.95 -6.23 7.92
CA GLU A 30 8.46 -6.99 6.78
C GLU A 30 7.70 -6.67 5.49
N LYS A 31 8.42 -6.59 4.36
CA LYS A 31 7.82 -6.30 3.04
C LYS A 31 6.77 -7.35 2.64
N LYS A 32 6.99 -8.62 2.99
CA LYS A 32 6.07 -9.72 2.67
C LYS A 32 4.71 -9.55 3.36
N ASP A 33 4.71 -9.03 4.60
CA ASP A 33 3.49 -8.82 5.37
C ASP A 33 2.66 -7.73 4.71
N VAL A 34 3.27 -6.59 4.39
CA VAL A 34 2.61 -5.51 3.65
C VAL A 34 2.10 -6.00 2.29
N ARG A 35 2.91 -6.80 1.57
CA ARG A 35 2.54 -7.33 0.26
C ARG A 35 1.34 -8.27 0.32
N ALA A 36 1.13 -9.00 1.42
CA ALA A 36 0.02 -9.92 1.59
C ALA A 36 -1.35 -9.23 1.62
N TYR A 37 -1.42 -7.97 2.09
CA TYR A 37 -2.66 -7.19 2.15
C TYR A 37 -2.91 -6.35 0.89
N LEU A 38 -1.87 -6.08 0.10
CA LEU A 38 -2.00 -5.27 -1.11
C LEU A 38 -2.46 -6.11 -2.31
N PRO A 39 -3.21 -5.51 -3.26
CA PRO A 39 -3.59 -6.20 -4.48
C PRO A 39 -2.34 -6.62 -5.27
N LYS A 40 -2.40 -7.81 -5.88
CA LYS A 40 -1.26 -8.37 -6.65
C LYS A 40 -0.91 -7.49 -7.84
N ALA A 41 -1.93 -6.99 -8.52
CA ALA A 41 -1.82 -6.04 -9.62
C ALA A 41 -2.86 -4.93 -9.42
N ILE A 42 -2.53 -3.74 -9.89
CA ILE A 42 -3.51 -2.66 -10.02
C ILE A 42 -4.01 -2.72 -11.45
N ASP A 43 -5.33 -2.70 -11.59
CA ASP A 43 -6.04 -3.01 -12.82
C ASP A 43 -5.45 -2.24 -14.01
N ALA A 44 -5.21 -2.91 -15.13
CA ALA A 44 -4.52 -2.33 -16.29
C ALA A 44 -5.30 -1.19 -16.97
N ASN A 45 -6.57 -0.99 -16.60
CA ASN A 45 -7.35 0.20 -16.96
C ASN A 45 -6.87 1.48 -16.26
N THR A 46 -6.09 1.35 -15.18
CA THR A 46 -5.44 2.51 -14.58
C THR A 46 -4.21 2.87 -15.41
N ALA A 47 -4.12 4.14 -15.80
CA ALA A 47 -3.14 4.66 -16.74
C ALA A 47 -1.68 4.69 -16.23
N TYR A 48 -1.28 3.78 -15.34
CA TYR A 48 -0.02 3.81 -14.60
C TYR A 48 0.75 2.49 -14.74
N ASP A 49 2.05 2.61 -14.95
CA ASP A 49 2.91 1.44 -15.15
C ASP A 49 3.57 1.00 -13.83
N ARG A 50 3.72 1.91 -12.86
CA ARG A 50 4.42 1.64 -11.61
C ARG A 50 3.91 2.48 -10.44
N ILE A 51 3.73 1.83 -9.29
CA ILE A 51 3.40 2.45 -8.01
C ILE A 51 4.47 2.08 -6.98
N GLU A 52 5.17 3.07 -6.45
CA GLU A 52 6.15 2.89 -5.39
C GLU A 52 5.57 3.33 -4.06
N ILE A 53 5.48 2.41 -3.10
CA ILE A 53 5.00 2.66 -1.73
C ILE A 53 6.22 2.68 -0.82
N VAL A 54 6.54 3.86 -0.26
CA VAL A 54 7.64 4.04 0.69
C VAL A 54 7.08 4.20 2.09
N ILE A 55 7.20 3.17 2.93
CA ILE A 55 6.75 3.23 4.33
C ILE A 55 7.86 3.87 5.14
N TYR A 56 7.60 5.02 5.76
CA TYR A 56 8.60 5.75 6.54
C TYR A 56 8.30 5.76 8.04
N TYR A 57 7.14 5.25 8.45
CA TYR A 57 6.77 5.12 9.86
C TYR A 57 5.85 3.92 10.05
N PHE A 58 6.11 3.14 11.10
CA PHE A 58 5.23 2.08 11.59
C PHE A 58 5.37 1.98 13.11
N SER A 59 4.25 1.96 13.83
CA SER A 59 4.20 1.66 15.26
C SER A 59 3.04 0.72 15.56
N GLN A 60 3.29 -0.31 16.36
CA GLN A 60 2.23 -1.16 16.89
C GLN A 60 1.47 -0.41 18.00
N GLY A 61 0.17 -0.70 18.11
CA GLY A 61 -0.63 -0.16 19.21
C GLY A 61 -0.12 -0.72 20.54
N VAL A 62 -0.19 0.10 21.59
CA VAL A 62 0.20 -0.31 22.94
C VAL A 62 -1.03 -0.25 23.83
N GLU A 63 -1.40 -1.39 24.39
CA GLU A 63 -2.39 -1.46 25.44
C GLU A 63 -1.69 -1.23 26.77
N LYS A 64 -2.05 -0.15 27.47
CA LYS A 64 -1.55 0.13 28.82
C LYS A 64 -2.67 -0.14 29.83
N PHE A 65 -2.43 -1.12 30.70
CA PHE A 65 -3.23 -1.35 31.88
C PHE A 65 -2.57 -0.65 33.07
N SER A 66 -3.29 0.24 33.74
CA SER A 66 -2.81 0.91 34.96
C SER A 66 -3.78 0.62 36.10
N PHE A 67 -3.25 0.33 37.28
CA PHE A 67 -4.02 0.17 38.50
C PHE A 67 -3.87 1.43 39.35
N THR A 68 -4.97 1.99 39.83
CA THR A 68 -4.95 3.03 40.85
C THR A 68 -5.01 2.42 42.24
N ASP A 69 -4.63 3.18 43.28
CA ASP A 69 -4.66 2.74 44.68
C ASP A 69 -6.06 2.29 45.17
N ASN A 70 -7.12 2.64 44.42
CA ASN A 70 -8.50 2.22 44.67
C ASN A 70 -8.91 0.94 43.91
N ASN A 71 -7.95 0.16 43.40
CA ASN A 71 -8.21 -1.04 42.57
C ASN A 71 -9.02 -0.79 41.29
N VAL A 72 -9.08 0.45 40.80
CA VAL A 72 -9.76 0.76 39.53
C VAL A 72 -8.80 0.49 38.37
N MET A 73 -9.16 -0.44 37.50
CA MET A 73 -8.39 -0.74 36.29
C MET A 73 -8.65 0.33 35.23
N LEU A 74 -7.62 1.11 34.89
CA LEU A 74 -7.65 2.06 33.79
C LEU A 74 -7.02 1.43 32.55
N LYS A 75 -7.78 1.38 31.45
CA LYS A 75 -7.30 0.93 30.14
C LYS A 75 -7.01 2.17 29.28
N SER A 76 -5.77 2.32 28.84
CA SER A 76 -5.39 3.29 27.80
C SER A 76 -4.97 2.54 26.55
N LEU A 77 -5.71 2.75 25.47
CA LEU A 77 -5.47 2.14 24.16
C LEU A 77 -4.85 3.19 23.24
N ARG A 78 -3.52 3.11 23.03
CA ARG A 78 -2.90 3.90 21.98
C ARG A 78 -2.89 3.06 20.70
N LYS A 79 -3.66 3.48 19.69
CA LYS A 79 -3.68 2.81 18.39
C LYS A 79 -2.29 2.86 17.76
N GLY A 80 -1.96 1.79 17.04
CA GLY A 80 -0.80 1.77 16.16
C GLY A 80 -1.12 2.49 14.86
N GLU A 81 -0.07 2.83 14.11
CA GLU A 81 -0.18 3.64 12.91
C GLU A 81 0.91 3.22 11.91
N ILE A 82 0.58 3.32 10.62
CA ILE A 82 1.51 3.25 9.51
C ILE A 82 1.40 4.53 8.68
N ARG A 83 2.55 5.08 8.25
CA ARG A 83 2.60 6.21 7.32
C ARG A 83 3.51 5.90 6.15
N SER A 84 3.06 6.31 4.97
CA SER A 84 3.77 6.04 3.72
C SER A 84 3.68 7.20 2.75
N LEU A 85 4.64 7.23 1.82
CA LEU A 85 4.64 8.05 0.62
C LEU A 85 4.39 7.14 -0.58
N VAL A 86 3.28 7.35 -1.27
CA VAL A 86 2.88 6.62 -2.47
C VAL A 86 3.22 7.46 -3.69
N LYS A 87 4.06 6.94 -4.57
CA LYS A 87 4.47 7.58 -5.83
C LYS A 87 3.86 6.82 -7.00
N ILE A 88 3.09 7.51 -7.82
CA ILE A 88 2.46 6.95 -9.02
C ILE A 88 3.25 7.41 -10.23
N LYS A 89 3.70 6.47 -11.06
CA LYS A 89 4.54 6.73 -12.22
C LYS A 89 3.93 6.18 -13.51
N LYS A 90 4.14 6.91 -14.60
CA LYS A 90 3.80 6.53 -15.98
C LYS A 90 4.95 6.88 -16.90
N ASN A 91 5.38 5.96 -17.76
CA ASN A 91 6.49 6.15 -18.70
C ASN A 91 7.75 6.75 -18.04
N LYS A 92 8.08 6.30 -16.82
CA LYS A 92 9.18 6.80 -15.96
C LYS A 92 8.96 8.20 -15.33
N TYR A 93 7.92 8.93 -15.70
CA TYR A 93 7.57 10.21 -15.09
C TYR A 93 6.78 10.02 -13.81
N LEU A 94 7.07 10.85 -12.80
CA LEU A 94 6.26 10.93 -11.58
C LEU A 94 4.98 11.71 -11.92
N MET A 95 3.85 11.03 -11.89
CA MET A 95 2.55 11.64 -12.14
C MET A 95 1.98 12.26 -10.87
N LYS A 96 2.16 11.56 -9.73
CA LYS A 96 1.59 11.97 -8.45
C LYS A 96 2.40 11.41 -7.29
N ALA A 97 2.41 12.14 -6.18
CA ALA A 97 2.93 11.66 -4.91
C ALA A 97 1.94 12.05 -3.80
N LEU A 98 1.60 11.08 -2.94
CA LEU A 98 0.61 11.26 -1.88
C LEU A 98 1.11 10.63 -0.60
N PHE A 99 0.79 11.27 0.53
CA PHE A 99 0.99 10.67 1.84
C PHE A 99 -0.26 9.88 2.20
N VAL A 100 -0.07 8.61 2.55
CA VAL A 100 -1.15 7.70 2.98
C VAL A 100 -0.80 7.19 4.35
N ASN A 101 -1.71 7.39 5.29
CA ASN A 101 -1.63 6.94 6.67
C ASN A 101 -2.83 6.06 7.01
N ALA A 102 -2.63 5.13 7.93
CA ALA A 102 -3.70 4.30 8.48
C ALA A 102 -3.39 3.92 9.93
N GLU A 103 -4.44 3.78 10.72
CA GLU A 103 -4.37 3.40 12.13
C GLU A 103 -5.09 2.08 12.38
N GLY A 104 -4.73 1.39 13.46
CA GLY A 104 -5.40 0.17 13.89
C GLY A 104 -5.03 -0.23 15.30
N ALA A 105 -5.83 -1.11 15.91
CA ALA A 105 -5.56 -1.64 17.25
C ALA A 105 -4.37 -2.60 17.24
N ASN A 106 -4.18 -3.35 16.16
CA ASN A 106 -3.09 -4.32 16.00
C ASN A 106 -2.51 -4.27 14.57
N THR A 107 -1.40 -4.98 14.34
CA THR A 107 -0.68 -5.00 13.05
C THR A 107 -1.57 -5.38 11.88
N GLU A 108 -2.39 -6.41 12.03
CA GLU A 108 -3.27 -6.92 10.97
C GLU A 108 -4.31 -5.86 10.56
N GLN A 109 -4.91 -5.19 11.54
CA GLN A 109 -5.86 -4.11 11.30
C GLN A 109 -5.18 -2.89 10.66
N ILE A 110 -3.97 -2.54 11.11
CA ILE A 110 -3.18 -1.45 10.51
C ILE A 110 -2.92 -1.75 9.03
N LEU A 111 -2.46 -2.97 8.69
CA LEU A 111 -2.15 -3.37 7.32
C LEU A 111 -3.40 -3.48 6.44
N SER A 112 -4.51 -3.98 6.98
CA SER A 112 -5.79 -4.03 6.28
C SER A 112 -6.32 -2.62 5.96
N ASN A 113 -6.37 -1.74 6.94
CA ASN A 113 -6.79 -0.35 6.77
C ASN A 113 -5.86 0.40 5.81
N PHE A 114 -4.56 0.12 5.88
CA PHE A 114 -3.56 0.68 4.98
C PHE A 114 -3.81 0.24 3.53
N ALA A 115 -4.01 -1.04 3.28
CA ALA A 115 -4.30 -1.54 1.95
C ALA A 115 -5.59 -0.91 1.38
N GLN A 116 -6.62 -0.76 2.21
CA GLN A 116 -7.86 -0.10 1.81
C GLN A 116 -7.63 1.39 1.49
N ALA A 117 -6.84 2.10 2.29
CA ALA A 117 -6.48 3.49 2.05
C ALA A 117 -5.70 3.65 0.73
N ILE A 118 -4.79 2.72 0.41
CA ILE A 118 -4.08 2.68 -0.86
C ILE A 118 -5.06 2.48 -2.02
N VAL A 119 -5.94 1.49 -1.95
CA VAL A 119 -6.93 1.21 -3.01
C VAL A 119 -7.85 2.41 -3.23
N ASN A 120 -8.34 3.04 -2.16
CA ASN A 120 -9.20 4.23 -2.27
C ASN A 120 -8.45 5.40 -2.91
N THR A 121 -7.19 5.60 -2.54
CA THR A 121 -6.33 6.64 -3.12
C THR A 121 -6.11 6.43 -4.62
N LEU A 122 -6.05 5.18 -5.06
CA LEU A 122 -5.88 4.81 -6.46
C LEU A 122 -7.20 4.84 -7.26
N ARG A 123 -8.35 4.64 -6.60
CA ARG A 123 -9.70 4.67 -7.21
C ARG A 123 -10.33 6.05 -7.31
N LEU A 124 -9.90 7.02 -6.51
CA LEU A 124 -10.36 8.42 -6.62
C LEU A 124 -9.77 9.14 -7.85
N GLN A 125 -9.58 8.41 -8.95
CA GLN A 125 -8.97 8.83 -10.21
C GLN A 125 -9.77 8.27 -11.37
#